data_AF-A0A067P006-F1
#
_entry.id   AF-A0A067P006-F1
#
_cell.length_a   1.000
_cell.length_b   1.000
_cell.length_c   1.000
_cell.angle_alpha   90.00
_cell.angle_beta   90.00
_cell.angle_gamma   90.00
#
_symmetry.space_group_name_H-M   'P 1'
#
loop_
_entity.id
_entity.type
_entity.pdbx_description
1 polymer ?
#
loop_
_entity_poly.entity_id
_entity_poly.type
_entity_poly.pdbx_seq_one_letter_code
_entity_poly.pdbx_strand_id
1 'polypeptide(L)'
;MRLVGDAEKIANHLTHLQHRRSRRCGCPGCAEAKNIQGCTHPKECFERARQLLDNLPAKWDPRKINDRVNREDEPQQGWKTFNHRSGEVDNLEDTMRIFTNGHVSDEQAPE
;
A
#
# COMPACT_ATOMS: atom_id res chain seq x y z
N MET A 1 0.43 -4.61 -14.82
CA MET A 1 0.90 -4.13 -13.50
C MET A 1 0.79 -2.62 -13.49
N ARG A 2 -0.08 -2.05 -12.66
CA ARG A 2 -0.30 -0.60 -12.55
C ARG A 2 0.02 -0.07 -11.16
N LEU A 3 -0.22 -0.87 -10.12
CA LEU A 3 -0.02 -0.50 -8.72
C LEU A 3 1.08 -1.35 -8.07
N VAL A 4 1.67 -0.84 -6.99
CA VAL A 4 2.66 -1.58 -6.19
C VAL A 4 2.04 -2.86 -5.60
N GLY A 5 0.76 -2.82 -5.22
CA GLY A 5 0.02 -4.02 -4.79
C GLY A 5 -0.13 -5.09 -5.88
N ASP A 6 -0.08 -4.72 -7.16
CA ASP A 6 -0.05 -5.71 -8.24
C ASP A 6 1.29 -6.45 -8.25
N ALA A 7 2.40 -5.75 -7.99
CA ALA A 7 3.71 -6.36 -7.91
C ALA A 7 3.80 -7.36 -6.76
N GLU A 8 3.19 -7.06 -5.62
CA GLU A 8 3.06 -7.99 -4.49
C GLU A 8 2.32 -9.27 -4.89
N LYS A 9 1.12 -9.15 -5.47
CA LYS A 9 0.33 -10.30 -5.92
C LYS A 9 1.11 -11.17 -6.92
N ILE A 10 1.79 -10.52 -7.87
CA ILE A 10 2.58 -11.18 -8.89
C ILE A 10 3.80 -11.90 -8.27
N ALA A 11 4.50 -11.27 -7.33
CA ALA A 11 5.65 -11.85 -6.65
C ALA A 11 5.27 -13.07 -5.78
N ASN A 12 4.08 -13.06 -5.18
CA ASN A 12 3.58 -14.17 -4.34
C ASN A 12 3.40 -15.49 -5.09
N HIS A 13 3.34 -15.49 -6.43
CA HIS A 13 3.34 -16.73 -7.19
C HIS A 13 4.65 -17.53 -7.06
N LEU A 14 5.76 -16.90 -6.67
CA LEU A 14 7.05 -17.58 -6.44
C LEU A 14 7.05 -18.44 -5.17
N THR A 15 6.24 -18.07 -4.18
CA THR A 15 6.18 -18.75 -2.87
C THR A 15 5.04 -19.76 -2.79
N HIS A 16 4.21 -19.85 -3.83
CA HIS A 16 3.12 -20.80 -3.91
C HIS A 16 3.63 -22.26 -3.82
N LEU A 17 2.96 -23.11 -3.03
CA LEU A 17 3.40 -24.48 -2.72
C LEU A 17 3.68 -25.34 -3.96
N GLN A 18 2.88 -25.14 -5.02
CA GLN A 18 3.01 -25.88 -6.27
C GLN A 18 4.01 -25.26 -7.26
N HIS A 19 4.55 -24.08 -6.95
CA HIS A 19 5.51 -23.42 -7.83
C HIS A 19 6.84 -24.20 -7.82
N ARG A 20 7.40 -24.39 -9.02
CA ARG A 20 8.70 -25.04 -9.20
C ARG A 20 9.62 -24.06 -9.91
N ARG A 21 10.90 -24.07 -9.54
CA ARG A 21 11.94 -23.21 -10.14
C ARG A 21 12.25 -23.51 -11.62
N SER A 22 11.60 -24.53 -12.20
CA SER A 22 11.74 -24.96 -13.59
C SER A 22 10.98 -24.04 -14.55
N ARG A 23 11.51 -23.87 -15.77
CA ARG A 23 10.85 -23.13 -16.86
C ARG A 23 9.51 -23.75 -17.29
N ARG A 24 9.33 -25.05 -17.03
CA ARG A 24 8.09 -25.79 -17.31
C ARG A 24 7.17 -25.90 -16.09
N CYS A 25 7.23 -24.92 -15.17
CA CYS A 25 6.28 -24.87 -14.06
C CYS A 25 4.85 -24.79 -14.60
N GLY A 26 3.99 -25.69 -14.09
CA GLY A 26 2.56 -25.78 -14.40
C GLY A 26 1.68 -25.43 -13.20
N CYS A 27 2.20 -24.69 -12.22
CA CYS A 27 1.37 -24.21 -11.12
C CYS A 27 0.28 -23.25 -11.65
N PRO A 28 -0.84 -23.07 -10.93
CA PRO A 28 -1.96 -22.24 -11.37
C PRO A 28 -1.51 -20.84 -11.82
N GLY A 29 -0.66 -20.17 -11.04
CA GLY A 29 -0.16 -18.83 -11.42
C GLY A 29 0.70 -18.81 -12.69
N CYS A 30 1.55 -19.83 -12.91
CA CYS A 30 2.32 -19.92 -14.16
C CYS A 30 1.44 -20.28 -15.36
N ALA A 31 0.41 -21.12 -15.16
CA ALA A 31 -0.53 -21.48 -16.21
C ALA A 31 -1.41 -20.30 -16.61
N GLU A 32 -1.92 -19.55 -15.63
CA GLU A 32 -2.71 -18.34 -15.86
C GLU A 32 -1.89 -17.27 -16.59
N ALA A 33 -0.67 -17.00 -16.13
CA ALA A 33 0.22 -16.04 -16.79
C ALA A 33 0.53 -16.40 -18.25
N LYS A 34 0.63 -17.70 -18.57
CA LYS A 34 0.84 -18.16 -19.96
C LYS A 34 -0.44 -18.05 -20.79
N ASN A 35 -1.55 -18.57 -20.27
CA ASN A 35 -2.78 -18.77 -21.04
C ASN A 35 -3.62 -17.50 -21.16
N ILE A 36 -3.65 -16.67 -20.11
CA ILE A 36 -4.48 -15.45 -20.08
C ILE A 36 -3.66 -14.23 -20.50
N GLN A 37 -2.45 -14.09 -19.95
CA GLN A 37 -1.61 -12.90 -20.16
C GLN A 37 -0.62 -13.07 -21.32
N GLY A 38 -0.55 -14.24 -21.95
CA GLY A 38 0.37 -14.51 -23.07
C GLY A 38 1.86 -14.45 -22.69
N CYS A 39 2.20 -14.59 -21.41
CA CYS A 39 3.57 -14.44 -20.95
C CYS A 39 4.40 -15.70 -21.25
N THR A 40 5.49 -15.55 -22.02
CA THR A 40 6.40 -16.65 -22.38
C THR A 40 7.21 -17.14 -21.17
N HIS A 41 7.63 -16.24 -20.28
CA HIS A 41 8.50 -16.53 -19.14
C HIS A 41 7.92 -16.00 -17.82
N PRO A 42 6.82 -16.58 -17.30
CA PRO A 42 6.15 -16.07 -16.10
C PRO A 42 7.06 -15.93 -14.88
N LYS A 43 7.98 -16.89 -14.72
CA LYS A 43 8.94 -16.90 -13.61
C LYS A 43 9.76 -15.60 -13.57
N GLU A 44 10.27 -15.15 -14.71
CA GLU A 44 11.10 -13.94 -14.78
C GLU A 44 10.28 -12.70 -14.45
N CYS A 45 9.01 -12.65 -14.88
CA CYS A 45 8.10 -11.58 -14.48
C CYS A 45 7.86 -11.56 -12.97
N PHE A 46 7.69 -12.74 -12.35
CA PHE A 46 7.48 -12.83 -10.90
C PHE A 46 8.75 -12.43 -10.12
N GLU A 47 9.93 -12.86 -10.60
CA GLU A 47 11.23 -12.46 -10.02
C GLU A 47 11.47 -10.96 -10.15
N ARG A 48 11.12 -10.37 -11.30
CA ARG A 48 11.21 -8.92 -11.52
C ARG A 48 10.27 -8.15 -10.60
N ALA A 49 9.04 -8.65 -10.41
CA ALA A 49 8.09 -8.07 -9.46
C ALA A 49 8.64 -8.12 -8.02
N ARG A 50 9.25 -9.25 -7.63
CA ARG A 50 9.91 -9.36 -6.32
C ARG A 50 11.05 -8.37 -6.16
N GLN A 51 11.93 -8.26 -7.16
CA GLN A 51 13.01 -7.29 -7.17
C GLN A 51 12.50 -5.85 -7.04
N LEU A 52 11.38 -5.51 -7.67
CA LEU A 52 10.77 -4.18 -7.52
C LEU A 52 10.41 -3.92 -6.06
N LEU A 53 9.75 -4.87 -5.40
CA LEU A 53 9.37 -4.76 -3.99
C LEU A 53 10.59 -4.67 -3.08
N ASP A 54 11.64 -5.44 -3.35
CA ASP A 54 12.87 -5.47 -2.55
C ASP A 54 13.65 -4.14 -2.61
N ASN A 55 13.42 -3.32 -3.65
CA ASN A 55 14.00 -1.99 -3.79
C ASN A 55 13.12 -0.87 -3.23
N LEU A 56 11.93 -1.17 -2.71
CA LEU A 56 11.07 -0.14 -2.11
C LEU A 56 11.63 0.29 -0.74
N PRO A 57 11.65 1.60 -0.44
CA PRO A 57 11.86 2.06 0.93
C PRO A 57 10.84 1.41 1.86
N ALA A 58 11.24 1.09 3.10
CA ALA A 58 10.35 0.43 4.07
C ALA A 58 9.02 1.17 4.27
N LYS A 59 9.02 2.51 4.10
CA LYS A 59 7.82 3.35 4.19
C LYS A 59 6.78 3.11 3.08
N TRP A 60 7.15 2.45 1.99
CA TRP A 60 6.31 2.19 0.84
C TRP A 60 6.17 0.69 0.55
N ASP A 61 6.82 -0.17 1.34
CA ASP A 61 6.74 -1.62 1.17
C ASP A 61 5.38 -2.12 1.66
N PRO A 62 4.49 -2.61 0.77
CA PRO A 62 3.16 -3.06 1.16
C PRO A 62 3.23 -4.22 2.17
N ARG A 63 4.32 -5.00 2.15
CA ARG A 63 4.53 -6.15 3.03
C ARG A 63 4.74 -5.75 4.50
N LYS A 64 5.01 -4.47 4.79
CA LYS A 64 5.36 -3.94 6.12
C LYS A 64 4.34 -2.94 6.68
N ILE A 65 3.18 -2.79 6.04
CA ILE A 65 2.16 -1.82 6.47
C ILE A 65 1.61 -2.16 7.87
N ASN A 66 1.44 -3.44 8.18
CA ASN A 66 0.90 -3.87 9.48
C ASN A 66 1.81 -3.53 10.66
N ASP A 67 3.14 -3.47 10.46
CA ASP A 67 4.10 -3.08 11.51
C ASP A 67 3.94 -1.61 11.93
N ARG A 68 3.27 -0.79 11.11
CA ARG A 68 3.08 0.65 11.33
C ARG A 68 1.83 0.96 12.11
N VAL A 69 0.78 0.16 11.97
CA VAL A 69 -0.49 0.32 12.70
C VAL A 69 -0.28 0.15 14.21
N ASN A 70 0.75 -0.62 14.60
CA ASN A 70 1.14 -0.82 15.99
C ASN A 70 2.22 0.15 16.50
N ARG A 71 2.61 1.17 15.73
CA ARG A 71 3.41 2.27 16.28
C ARG A 71 2.45 3.21 17.00
N GLU A 72 2.38 3.06 18.31
CA GLU A 72 1.93 4.13 19.19
C GLU A 72 2.95 5.26 19.03
N ASP A 73 2.60 6.30 18.26
CA ASP A 73 3.39 7.52 18.23
C ASP A 73 3.34 8.12 19.64
N GLU A 74 4.44 8.00 20.39
CA GLU A 74 4.60 8.65 21.69
C GLU A 74 4.31 10.15 21.52
N PRO A 75 3.35 10.71 22.26
CA PRO A 75 2.96 12.11 22.07
C PRO A 75 4.14 13.01 22.42
N GLN A 76 4.80 13.54 21.39
CA GLN A 76 5.86 14.53 21.56
C GLN A 76 5.27 15.77 22.23
N GLN A 77 5.99 16.33 23.21
CA GLN A 77 5.53 17.48 23.97
C GLN A 77 5.22 18.66 23.03
N GLY A 78 3.96 19.11 23.02
CA GLY A 78 3.44 20.14 22.12
C GLY A 78 2.64 19.63 20.91
N TRP A 79 2.57 18.32 20.68
CA TRP A 79 1.77 17.74 19.60
C TRP A 79 0.33 17.48 20.06
N LYS A 80 -0.64 18.00 19.33
CA LYS A 80 -2.06 17.62 19.49
C LYS A 80 -2.36 16.45 18.55
N THR A 81 -2.89 15.37 19.09
CA THR A 81 -3.39 14.24 18.30
C THR A 81 -4.54 14.70 17.42
N PHE A 82 -4.40 14.59 16.10
CA PHE A 82 -5.49 14.86 15.18
C PHE A 82 -6.55 13.77 15.33
N ASN A 83 -7.72 14.14 15.82
CA ASN A 83 -8.83 13.21 15.97
C ASN A 83 -9.48 13.00 14.59
N HIS A 84 -9.09 11.91 13.91
CA HIS A 84 -9.56 11.56 12.57
C HIS A 84 -11.01 11.06 12.54
N ARG A 85 -11.67 10.96 13.69
CA ARG A 85 -13.12 10.77 13.75
C ARG A 85 -13.76 12.08 13.34
N SER A 86 -13.94 12.24 12.04
CA SER A 86 -14.73 13.30 11.44
C SER A 86 -16.05 13.38 12.21
N GLY A 87 -16.36 14.55 12.78
CA GLY A 87 -17.73 14.83 13.19
C GLY A 87 -18.67 14.63 12.00
N GLU A 88 -19.94 14.34 12.27
CA GLU A 88 -20.95 14.38 11.22
C GLU A 88 -20.87 15.74 10.53
N VAL A 89 -20.59 15.72 9.23
CA VAL A 89 -20.54 16.90 8.37
C VAL A 89 -21.90 17.01 7.71
N ASP A 90 -22.62 18.08 8.05
CA ASP A 90 -23.99 18.31 7.57
C ASP A 90 -24.06 18.53 6.05
N ASN A 91 -22.95 18.97 5.44
CA ASN A 91 -22.90 19.30 4.02
C ASN A 91 -21.54 18.90 3.38
N LEU A 92 -21.57 18.68 2.06
CA LEU A 92 -20.40 18.28 1.28
C LEU A 92 -19.35 19.40 1.18
N GLU A 93 -19.77 20.65 1.25
CA GLU A 93 -18.88 21.82 1.19
C GLU A 93 -17.92 21.84 2.40
N ASP A 94 -18.41 21.52 3.59
CA ASP A 94 -17.61 21.43 4.82
C ASP A 94 -16.59 20.28 4.77
N THR A 95 -16.91 19.19 4.05
CA THR A 95 -15.93 18.13 3.78
C THR A 95 -14.81 18.64 2.88
N MET A 96 -15.15 19.43 1.86
CA MET A 96 -14.19 19.97 0.90
C MET A 96 -13.38 21.13 1.48
N ARG A 97 -13.91 21.83 2.49
CA ARG A 97 -13.24 22.92 3.20
C ARG A 97 -11.86 22.53 3.74
N ILE A 98 -11.70 21.29 4.20
CA ILE A 98 -10.41 20.75 4.69
C ILE A 98 -9.30 20.87 3.64
N PHE A 99 -9.65 20.74 2.35
CA PHE A 99 -8.70 20.75 1.24
C PHE A 99 -8.63 22.10 0.51
N THR A 100 -9.63 22.96 0.70
CA THR A 100 -9.74 24.24 -0.03
C THR A 100 -9.42 25.45 0.83
N ASN A 101 -9.84 25.45 2.09
CA ASN A 101 -9.67 26.58 3.02
C ASN A 101 -8.90 26.09 4.25
N GLY A 102 -7.64 26.49 4.36
CA GLY A 102 -6.85 26.23 5.57
C GLY A 102 -7.59 26.74 6.81
N HIS A 103 -7.67 25.92 7.85
CA HIS A 103 -8.27 26.32 9.12
C HIS A 103 -7.43 27.46 9.71
N VAL A 104 -7.99 28.67 9.74
CA VAL A 104 -7.48 29.73 10.61
C VAL A 104 -7.81 29.27 12.02
N SER A 105 -6.80 28.86 12.78
CA SER A 105 -7.00 28.53 14.19
C SER A 105 -7.37 29.83 14.88
N ASP A 106 -8.55 29.91 15.48
CA ASP A 106 -8.87 30.99 16.41
C ASP A 106 -7.95 30.81 17.63
N GLU A 107 -6.82 31.52 17.58
CA GLU A 107 -6.00 31.79 18.74
C GLU A 107 -6.87 32.64 19.68
N GLN A 108 -7.47 31.99 20.68
CA GLN A 108 -8.16 32.68 21.76
C GLN A 108 -7.16 33.61 22.45
N ALA A 109 -7.22 34.89 22.08
CA ALA A 109 -6.53 35.96 22.79
C ALA A 109 -7.16 36.10 24.19
N PRO A 110 -6.36 36.09 25.27
CA PRO A 110 -6.88 36.37 26.60
C PRO A 110 -7.01 37.88 26.82
N GLU A 111 -8.18 38.33 27.27
CA GLU A 111 -8.37 39.29 28.38
C GLU A 111 -9.80 39.21 28.93
#